data_AF-A0A5B3FNY7-F1
#
_entry.id   AF-A0A5B3FNY7-F1
#
_cell.length_a   1.000
_cell.length_b   1.000
_cell.length_c   1.000
_cell.angle_alpha   90.00
_cell.angle_beta   90.00
_cell.angle_gamma   90.00
#
_symmetry.space_group_name_H-M   'P 1'
#
loop_
_entity.id
_entity.type
_entity.pdbx_description
1 polymer ?
#
loop_
_entity_poly.entity_id
_entity_poly.type
_entity_poly.pdbx_seq_one_letter_code
_entity_poly.pdbx_strand_id
1 'polypeptide(L)' 'MYQILPNSGFLVEGNYIGNNGLVNFKGYLEGDSSPVDKLIVRGSTSGTSRVVVTNLSLADSD' A
#
# COMPACT_ATOMS: atom_id res chain seq x y z
N MET A 1 0.62 15.80 -15.95
CA MET A 1 -0.16 14.98 -14.99
C MET A 1 0.79 13.93 -14.44
N TYR A 2 1.05 13.89 -13.13
CA TYR A 2 1.90 12.87 -12.53
C TYR A 2 1.03 11.65 -12.18
N GLN A 3 1.21 10.54 -12.88
CA GLN A 3 0.59 9.27 -12.52
C GLN A 3 1.28 8.75 -11.25
N ILE A 4 0.53 8.58 -10.15
CA ILE A 4 1.05 7.81 -9.01
C ILE A 4 0.98 6.34 -9.41
N LEU A 5 2.11 5.78 -9.82
CA LEU A 5 2.24 4.38 -10.15
C LEU A 5 2.31 3.54 -8.86
N PRO A 6 1.69 2.34 -8.84
CA PRO A 6 1.90 1.41 -7.74
C PRO A 6 3.36 0.93 -7.72
N ASN A 7 3.73 0.19 -6.69
CA ASN A 7 5.12 -0.21 -6.39
C ASN A 7 5.96 0.92 -5.74
N SER A 8 5.29 1.87 -5.09
CA SER A 8 5.95 2.80 -4.17
C SER A 8 6.24 2.11 -2.84
N GLY A 9 7.43 2.34 -2.29
CA GLY A 9 7.83 1.82 -0.98
C GLY A 9 7.90 2.93 0.05
N PHE A 10 7.17 2.79 1.15
CA PHE A 10 7.35 3.63 2.34
C PHE A 10 8.12 2.84 3.40
N LEU A 11 9.26 3.39 3.83
CA LEU A 11 10.17 2.75 4.78
C LEU A 11 10.08 3.45 6.14
N VAL A 12 9.83 2.67 7.18
CA VAL A 12 9.88 3.07 8.58
C VAL A 12 11.14 2.49 9.21
N GLU A 13 12.14 3.34 9.41
CA GLU A 13 13.39 3.02 10.12
C GLU A 13 13.17 2.98 11.65
N GLY A 14 12.28 2.11 12.10
CA GLY A 14 11.89 1.99 13.51
C GLY A 14 10.60 1.20 13.71
N ASN A 15 9.97 1.38 14.88
CA ASN A 15 8.69 0.75 15.19
C ASN A 15 7.51 1.48 14.52
N TYR A 16 6.44 0.75 14.21
CA TYR A 16 5.19 1.31 13.71
C TYR A 16 4.04 0.95 14.65
N ILE A 17 3.35 1.95 15.19
CA ILE A 17 2.19 1.76 16.06
C ILE A 17 0.94 2.25 15.33
N GLY A 18 0.06 1.31 14.97
CA GLY A 18 -1.24 1.62 14.43
C GLY A 18 -2.17 2.20 15.51
N ASN A 19 -2.70 3.40 15.26
CA ASN A 19 -3.68 4.05 16.12
C ASN A 19 -4.97 4.38 15.36
N ASN A 20 -5.59 3.35 14.75
CA ASN A 20 -6.78 3.43 13.90
C ASN A 20 -6.65 4.33 12.65
N GLY A 21 -5.41 4.72 12.31
CA GLY A 21 -5.08 5.43 11.08
C GLY A 21 -5.35 4.61 9.83
N LEU A 22 -5.50 5.28 8.68
CA LEU A 22 -5.73 4.65 7.39
C LEU A 22 -4.42 4.60 6.59
N VAL A 23 -4.03 3.39 6.18
CA VAL A 23 -2.95 3.15 5.22
C VAL A 23 -3.58 2.84 3.86
N ASN A 24 -3.20 3.60 2.84
CA ASN A 24 -3.71 3.43 1.49
C ASN A 24 -2.64 2.80 0.61
N PHE A 25 -2.92 1.63 0.07
CA PHE A 25 -2.10 0.98 -0.94
C PHE A 25 -2.78 1.02 -2.29
N LYS A 26 -1.97 1.13 -3.34
CA LYS A 26 -2.43 0.97 -4.72
C LYS A 26 -1.72 -0.22 -5.35
N GLY A 27 -2.38 -0.86 -6.31
CA GLY A 27 -1.79 -1.97 -7.05
C GLY A 27 -2.52 -2.33 -8.32
N TYR A 28 -1.83 -2.99 -9.25
CA TYR A 28 -2.49 -3.72 -10.34
C TYR A 28 -2.69 -5.16 -9.87
N LEU A 29 -3.93 -5.52 -9.50
CA LEU A 29 -4.22 -6.79 -8.81
C LEU A 29 -4.56 -7.91 -9.81
N GLU A 30 -3.54 -8.67 -10.21
CA GLU A 30 -3.61 -9.67 -11.28
C GLU A 30 -3.11 -11.08 -10.84
N GLY A 31 -2.54 -11.19 -9.63
CA GLY A 31 -1.98 -12.43 -9.09
C GLY A 31 -0.83 -12.18 -8.10
N ASP A 32 -0.05 -13.20 -7.78
CA ASP A 32 1.03 -13.08 -6.79
C ASP A 32 2.13 -12.08 -7.20
N SER A 33 2.32 -11.89 -8.50
CA SER A 33 3.29 -10.94 -9.07
C SER A 33 2.75 -9.52 -9.23
N SER A 34 1.56 -9.23 -8.67
CA SER A 34 0.93 -7.92 -8.74
C SER A 34 1.88 -6.81 -8.24
N PRO A 35 2.15 -5.77 -9.03
CA PRO A 35 2.83 -4.60 -8.54
C PRO A 35 1.90 -3.86 -7.56
N VAL A 36 2.27 -3.87 -6.27
CA VAL A 36 1.55 -3.20 -5.18
C VAL A 36 2.49 -2.30 -4.40
N ASP A 37 1.97 -1.20 -3.86
CA ASP A 37 2.68 -0.37 -2.88
C ASP A 37 3.06 -1.18 -1.63
N LYS A 38 4.13 -0.77 -0.95
CA LYS A 38 4.70 -1.48 0.21
C LYS A 38 4.90 -0.54 1.39
N LEU A 39 4.51 -1.00 2.59
CA LEU A 39 4.95 -0.45 3.87
C LEU A 39 5.99 -1.41 4.45
N ILE A 40 7.23 -0.94 4.59
CA ILE A 40 8.34 -1.72 5.13
C ILE A 40 8.70 -1.13 6.51
N VAL A 41 8.60 -1.94 7.55
CA VAL A 41 8.92 -1.54 8.94
C VAL A 41 10.13 -2.36 9.41
N ARG A 42 11.21 -1.68 9.82
CA ARG A 42 12.44 -2.34 10.30
C ARG A 42 12.43 -2.68 11.80
N GLY A 43 11.47 -2.15 12.55
CA GLY A 43 11.22 -2.48 13.95
C GLY A 43 9.95 -3.31 14.15
N SER A 44 9.40 -3.25 15.37
CA SER A 44 8.17 -3.93 15.73
C SER A 44 6.93 -3.17 15.25
N THR A 45 5.89 -3.92 14.88
CA THR A 45 4.55 -3.39 14.59
C THR A 45 3.58 -3.72 15.72
N SER A 46 2.78 -2.75 16.18
CA SER A 46 1.75 -2.96 17.19
C SER A 46 0.51 -2.10 16.95
N GLY A 47 -0.57 -2.33 17.71
CA GLY A 47 -1.82 -1.58 17.58
C GLY A 47 -2.66 -1.97 16.35
N THR A 48 -3.52 -1.06 15.88
CA THR A 48 -4.50 -1.32 14.81
C THR A 48 -4.38 -0.27 13.71
N SER A 49 -4.32 -0.70 12.45
CA SER A 49 -4.44 0.18 11.28
C SER A 49 -5.61 -0.28 10.40
N ARG A 50 -6.26 0.66 9.75
CA ARG A 50 -7.18 0.37 8.65
C ARG A 50 -6.39 0.35 7.36
N VAL A 51 -6.65 -0.63 6.50
CA VAL A 51 -5.96 -0.75 5.21
C VAL A 51 -7.01 -0.68 4.12
N VAL A 52 -6.79 0.23 3.16
CA VAL A 52 -7.55 0.28 1.92
C VAL A 52 -6.59 -0.04 0.79
N VAL A 53 -7.00 -0.97 -0.08
CA VAL A 53 -6.27 -1.32 -1.29
C VAL A 53 -7.11 -0.87 -2.48
N THR A 54 -6.57 0.04 -3.28
CA THR A 54 -7.18 0.49 -4.54
C THR A 54 -6.57 -0.29 -5.69
N ASN A 55 -7.38 -1.10 -6.35
CA ASN A 55 -6.99 -1.69 -7.63
C ASN A 55 -6.95 -0.59 -8.69
N LEU A 56 -5.80 -0.44 -9.37
CA LEU A 56 -5.57 0.52 -10.44
C LEU A 56 -5.77 -0.07 -11.84
N SER A 57 -6.05 -1.38 -11.95
CA SER A 57 -6.46 -1.95 -13.24
C SER A 57 -7.62 -1.13 -13.79
N LEU A 58 -7.52 -0.72 -15.05
CA LEU A 58 -8.49 0.16 -15.68
C LEU A 58 -9.91 -0.41 -15.50
N ALA A 59 -10.74 0.31 -14.76
CA ALA A 59 -12.19 0.27 -14.95
C ALA A 59 -12.51 1.22 -16.11
N ASP A 60 -12.09 0.85 -17.33
CA ASP A 60 -12.59 1.35 -18.61
C ASP A 60 -11.72 0.76 -19.73
N SER A 61 -12.13 -0.40 -20.21
CA SER A 61 -12.07 -0.68 -21.64
C SER A 61 -13.47 -1.13 -22.01
N ASP A 62 -14.28 -0.17 -22.46
CA ASP A 62 -15.43 -0.45 -23.33
C ASP A 62 -15.00 -1.41 -24.46
#